data_AF-A0A016WA23-F1
#
_entry.id   AF-A0A016WA23-F1
#
_cell.length_a   1.000
_cell.length_b   1.000
_cell.length_c   1.000
_cell.angle_alpha   90.00
_cell.angle_beta   90.00
_cell.angle_gamma   90.00
#
_symmetry.space_group_name_H-M   'P 1'
#
loop_
_entity.id
_entity.type
_entity.pdbx_description
1 polymer ?
#
loop_
_entity_poly.entity_id
_entity_poly.type
_entity_poly.pdbx_seq_one_letter_code
_entity_poly.pdbx_strand_id
1 'polypeptide(L)'
;MIHIPAKALSLYSESRVKDAHTIIDLAMYNYEELKDLVNHRSYKLRKKLDLFLNRIFSNRWLPLYSMVTFTRMPYHEIVEERKRQDKVLSRLRNSAVSMAALGALLLIYCGKKKHLF
;
A
#
# COMPACT_ATOMS: atom_id res chain seq x y z
N MET A 1 11.39 45.58 9.83
CA MET A 1 11.16 44.39 10.71
C MET A 1 9.80 43.70 10.50
N ILE A 2 8.95 44.11 9.53
CA ILE A 2 7.56 43.60 9.36
C ILE A 2 7.46 42.46 8.31
N HIS A 3 8.50 42.19 7.52
CA HIS A 3 8.43 41.21 6.41
C HIS A 3 8.75 39.76 6.80
N ILE A 4 9.44 39.54 7.94
CA ILE A 4 9.80 38.20 8.42
C ILE A 4 8.56 37.35 8.75
N PRO A 5 7.54 37.86 9.49
CA PRO A 5 6.35 37.06 9.80
C PRO A 5 5.50 36.72 8.55
N ALA A 6 5.36 37.65 7.61
CA ALA A 6 4.62 37.41 6.37
C ALA A 6 5.28 36.31 5.51
N LYS A 7 6.61 36.36 5.37
CA LYS A 7 7.37 35.35 4.64
C LYS A 7 7.31 33.97 5.31
N ALA A 8 7.46 33.92 6.64
CA ALA A 8 7.36 32.67 7.40
C ALA A 8 5.97 32.03 7.26
N LEU A 9 4.91 32.84 7.30
CA LEU A 9 3.54 32.36 7.14
C LEU A 9 3.27 31.81 5.73
N SER A 10 3.80 32.46 4.68
CA SER A 10 3.70 31.96 3.30
C SER A 10 4.36 30.59 3.16
N LEU A 11 5.62 30.46 3.61
CA LEU A 11 6.37 29.21 3.52
C LEU A 11 5.74 28.08 4.33
N TYR A 12 5.19 28.39 5.51
CA TYR A 12 4.43 27.43 6.30
C TYR A 12 3.20 26.93 5.54
N SER A 13 2.42 27.86 4.98
CA SER A 13 1.19 27.54 4.25
C SER A 13 1.50 26.70 2.99
N GLU A 14 2.51 27.09 2.21
CA GLU A 14 2.95 26.37 1.02
C GLU A 14 3.39 24.93 1.33
N SER A 15 4.10 24.72 2.44
CA SER A 15 4.59 23.38 2.81
C SER A 15 3.54 22.51 3.50
N ARG A 16 2.70 23.08 4.38
CA ARG A 16 1.84 22.29 5.28
C ARG A 16 0.43 22.06 4.78
N VAL A 17 -0.09 22.90 3.89
CA VAL A 17 -1.46 22.73 3.37
C VAL A 17 -1.63 21.39 2.66
N LYS A 18 -0.63 20.98 1.87
CA LYS A 18 -0.65 19.68 1.16
C LYS A 18 -0.76 18.51 2.15
N ASP A 19 0.05 18.51 3.19
CA ASP A 19 0.03 17.47 4.23
C ASP A 19 -1.25 17.51 5.06
N ALA A 20 -1.78 18.71 5.34
CA ALA A 20 -3.04 18.89 6.06
C ALA A 20 -4.23 18.29 5.30
N HIS A 21 -4.33 18.51 3.99
CA HIS A 21 -5.35 17.84 3.17
C HIS A 21 -5.13 16.33 3.12
N THR A 22 -3.88 15.89 3.00
CA THR A 22 -3.57 14.46 2.88
C THR A 22 -3.95 13.68 4.15
N ILE A 23 -3.73 14.23 5.35
CA ILE A 23 -4.14 13.54 6.57
C ILE A 23 -5.67 13.50 6.74
N ILE A 24 -6.39 14.50 6.22
CA ILE A 24 -7.86 14.45 6.16
C ILE A 24 -8.30 13.28 5.29
N ASP A 25 -7.71 13.12 4.10
CA ASP A 25 -8.02 11.99 3.21
C ASP A 25 -7.68 10.63 3.86
N LEU A 26 -6.52 10.54 4.52
CA LEU A 26 -6.11 9.35 5.26
C LEU A 26 -7.06 9.03 6.43
N ALA A 27 -7.57 10.05 7.12
CA ALA A 27 -8.55 9.88 8.19
C ALA A 27 -9.90 9.40 7.65
N MET A 28 -10.35 9.94 6.51
CA MET A 28 -11.56 9.46 5.83
C MET A 28 -11.40 8.02 5.35
N TYR A 29 -10.25 7.66 4.82
CA TYR A 29 -9.94 6.27 4.49
C TYR A 29 -9.96 5.36 5.74
N ASN A 30 -9.38 5.81 6.86
CA ASN A 30 -9.39 5.05 8.11
C ASN A 30 -10.82 4.85 8.65
N TYR A 31 -11.70 5.84 8.48
CA TYR A 31 -13.12 5.70 8.80
C TYR A 31 -13.78 4.58 7.98
N GLU A 32 -13.60 4.58 6.66
CA GLU A 32 -14.10 3.51 5.78
C GLU A 32 -13.48 2.14 6.12
N GLU A 33 -12.19 2.13 6.48
CA GLU A 33 -11.46 0.94 6.89
C GLU A 33 -12.12 0.27 8.11
N LEU A 34 -12.39 1.05 9.15
CA LEU A 34 -12.99 0.57 10.40
C LEU A 34 -14.49 0.28 10.25
N LYS A 35 -15.20 1.02 9.40
CA LYS A 35 -16.63 0.84 9.17
C LYS A 35 -16.93 -0.50 8.48
N ASP A 36 -16.15 -0.86 7.45
CA ASP A 36 -16.46 -2.03 6.61
C ASP A 36 -15.24 -2.89 6.29
N LEU A 37 -14.13 -2.30 5.82
CA LEU A 37 -13.02 -3.07 5.20
C LEU A 37 -12.43 -4.14 6.12
N VAL A 38 -12.39 -3.88 7.44
CA VAL A 38 -11.90 -4.83 8.45
C VAL A 38 -12.64 -6.18 8.44
N ASN A 39 -13.87 -6.23 7.94
CA ASN A 39 -14.65 -7.47 7.84
C ASN A 39 -14.29 -8.31 6.62
N HIS A 40 -13.66 -7.70 5.60
CA HIS A 40 -13.32 -8.37 4.34
C HIS A 40 -12.08 -9.26 4.47
N ARG A 41 -12.14 -10.47 3.90
CA ARG A 41 -11.01 -11.43 3.91
C ARG A 41 -9.80 -10.91 3.13
N SER A 42 -10.04 -10.21 2.02
CA SER A 42 -9.00 -9.60 1.19
C SER A 42 -8.18 -8.57 1.97
N TYR A 43 -8.85 -7.75 2.76
CA TYR A 43 -8.22 -6.76 3.62
C TYR A 43 -7.39 -7.42 4.74
N LYS A 44 -7.93 -8.44 5.42
CA LYS A 44 -7.17 -9.22 6.43
C LYS A 44 -5.93 -9.88 5.83
N LEU A 45 -6.04 -10.44 4.62
CA LEU A 45 -4.90 -11.01 3.89
C LEU A 45 -3.86 -9.93 3.60
N ARG A 46 -4.27 -8.75 3.12
CA ARG A 46 -3.35 -7.64 2.87
C ARG A 46 -2.61 -7.21 4.13
N LYS A 47 -3.29 -7.05 5.28
CA LYS A 47 -2.62 -6.69 6.55
C LYS A 47 -1.62 -7.76 6.99
N LYS A 48 -1.95 -9.05 6.85
CA LYS A 48 -1.01 -10.15 7.14
C LYS A 48 0.23 -10.09 6.25
N LEU A 49 0.05 -9.82 4.96
CA LEU A 49 1.17 -9.64 4.03
C LEU A 49 2.01 -8.42 4.39
N ASP A 50 1.39 -7.27 4.69
CA ASP A 50 2.11 -6.06 5.10
C ASP A 50 2.94 -6.30 6.37
N LEU A 51 2.39 -7.01 7.37
CA LEU A 51 3.12 -7.38 8.59
C LEU A 51 4.26 -8.37 8.32
N PHE A 52 4.02 -9.37 7.47
CA PHE A 52 5.04 -10.33 7.08
C PHE A 52 6.21 -9.66 6.34
N LEU A 53 5.90 -8.81 5.36
CA LEU A 53 6.90 -8.03 4.62
C LEU A 53 7.64 -7.05 5.53
N ASN A 54 6.96 -6.41 6.47
CA ASN A 54 7.62 -5.58 7.48
C ASN A 54 8.58 -6.39 8.36
N ARG A 55 8.25 -7.64 8.69
CA ARG A 55 9.15 -8.48 9.50
C ARG A 55 10.43 -8.87 8.76
N ILE A 56 10.35 -9.07 7.44
CA ILE A 56 11.50 -9.45 6.61
C ILE A 56 12.29 -8.21 6.14
N PHE A 57 11.58 -7.14 5.80
CA PHE A 57 12.11 -5.91 5.21
C PHE A 57 11.75 -4.68 6.04
N SER A 58 12.04 -4.70 7.35
CA SER A 58 11.58 -3.66 8.30
C SER A 58 12.00 -2.24 7.92
N ASN A 59 13.13 -2.06 7.24
CA ASN A 59 13.61 -0.75 6.81
C ASN A 59 13.00 -0.27 5.49
N ARG A 60 12.24 -1.11 4.77
CA ARG A 60 11.71 -0.80 3.42
C ARG A 60 10.22 -1.07 3.23
N TRP A 61 9.56 -1.71 4.18
CA TRP A 61 8.14 -2.02 4.10
C TRP A 61 7.43 -1.73 5.41
N LEU A 62 7.02 -0.49 5.61
CA LEU A 62 6.23 -0.09 6.76
C LEU A 62 4.73 -0.17 6.44
N PRO A 63 3.91 -0.79 7.30
CA PRO A 63 2.45 -0.74 7.17
C PRO A 63 1.95 0.71 7.22
N LEU A 64 0.87 1.01 6.48
CA LEU A 64 0.30 2.37 6.40
C LEU A 64 0.07 3.00 7.79
N TYR A 65 -0.55 2.26 8.71
CA TYR A 65 -0.82 2.73 10.07
C TYR A 65 0.46 3.11 10.82
N SER A 66 1.54 2.33 10.65
CA SER A 66 2.82 2.60 11.30
C SER A 66 3.50 3.83 10.72
N MET A 67 3.43 4.03 9.41
CA MET A 67 3.95 5.24 8.76
C MET A 67 3.25 6.50 9.30
N VAL A 68 1.93 6.48 9.39
CA VAL A 68 1.14 7.63 9.88
C VAL A 68 1.36 7.90 11.36
N THR A 69 1.35 6.85 12.20
CA THR A 69 1.28 7.01 13.67
C THR A 69 2.65 7.15 14.32
N PHE A 70 3.65 6.43 13.82
CA PHE A 70 4.93 6.23 14.53
C PHE A 70 6.14 6.83 13.81
N THR A 71 5.92 7.57 12.72
CA THR A 71 7.00 8.24 11.99
C THR A 71 6.72 9.73 11.82
N ARG A 72 7.73 10.48 11.35
CA ARG A 72 7.60 11.89 10.96
C ARG A 72 7.59 12.07 9.44
N MET A 73 7.28 11.01 8.69
CA MET A 73 7.17 11.09 7.24
C MET A 73 6.05 12.08 6.86
N PRO A 74 6.27 13.00 5.91
CA PRO A 74 5.21 13.86 5.39
C PRO A 74 4.04 13.01 4.86
N TYR A 75 2.80 13.43 5.13
CA TYR A 75 1.63 12.62 4.80
C TYR A 75 1.50 12.37 3.29
N HIS A 76 1.88 13.33 2.46
CA HIS A 76 1.88 13.14 1.01
C HIS A 76 2.87 12.05 0.55
N GLU A 77 4.03 11.94 1.20
CA GLU A 77 5.01 10.87 0.91
C GLU A 77 4.48 9.50 1.35
N ILE A 78 3.74 9.44 2.47
CA ILE A 78 3.08 8.20 2.93
C ILE A 78 2.12 7.67 1.86
N VAL A 79 1.37 8.56 1.19
CA VAL A 79 0.46 8.17 0.10
C VAL A 79 1.23 7.66 -1.11
N GLU A 80 2.35 8.27 -1.47
CA GLU A 80 3.22 7.82 -2.56
C GLU A 80 3.85 6.46 -2.27
N GLU A 81 4.35 6.27 -1.04
CA GLU A 81 4.89 4.99 -0.57
C GLU A 81 3.81 3.92 -0.58
N ARG A 82 2.57 4.26 -0.19
CA ARG A 82 1.46 3.30 -0.26
C ARG A 82 1.14 2.88 -1.70
N LYS A 83 1.11 3.83 -2.64
CA LYS A 83 0.95 3.54 -4.08
C LYS A 83 2.05 2.62 -4.61
N ARG A 84 3.30 2.85 -4.18
CA ARG A 84 4.43 1.97 -4.51
C ARG A 84 4.21 0.54 -4.01
N GLN A 85 3.82 0.39 -2.74
CA GLN A 85 3.52 -0.91 -2.13
C GLN A 85 2.39 -1.64 -2.88
N ASP A 86 1.33 -0.94 -3.24
CA ASP A 86 0.20 -1.49 -3.99
C ASP A 86 0.60 -1.95 -5.40
N LYS A 87 1.50 -1.21 -6.06
CA LYS A 87 2.06 -1.60 -7.36
C LYS A 87 2.93 -2.86 -7.26
N VAL A 88 3.70 -3.00 -6.19
CA VAL A 88 4.52 -4.22 -5.97
C VAL A 88 3.62 -5.43 -5.74
N LEU A 89 2.61 -5.31 -4.87
CA LEU A 89 1.75 -6.43 -4.54
C LEU A 89 0.81 -6.83 -5.68
N SER A 90 0.33 -5.88 -6.48
CA SER A 90 -0.44 -6.19 -7.69
C SER A 90 0.39 -6.95 -8.72
N ARG A 91 1.66 -6.58 -8.93
CA ARG A 91 2.59 -7.33 -9.78
C ARG A 91 2.80 -8.75 -9.28
N LEU A 92 3.09 -8.92 -7.98
CA LEU A 92 3.27 -10.23 -7.37
C LEU A 92 2.03 -11.12 -7.53
N ARG A 93 0.84 -10.57 -7.27
CA ARG A 93 -0.43 -11.27 -7.48
C ARG A 93 -0.59 -11.71 -8.94
N ASN A 94 -0.37 -10.81 -9.89
CA ASN A 94 -0.54 -11.12 -11.31
C ASN A 94 0.46 -12.20 -11.77
N SER A 95 1.72 -12.11 -11.34
CA SER A 95 2.73 -13.15 -11.61
C SER A 95 2.33 -14.50 -11.04
N ALA A 96 1.82 -14.56 -9.81
CA ALA A 96 1.34 -15.79 -9.19
C ALA A 96 0.18 -16.41 -9.98
N VAL A 97 -0.78 -15.60 -10.43
CA VAL A 97 -1.91 -16.06 -11.26
C VAL A 97 -1.42 -16.59 -12.60
N SER A 98 -0.50 -15.90 -13.28
CA SER A 98 0.07 -16.35 -14.55
C SER A 98 0.81 -17.68 -14.42
N MET A 99 1.61 -17.86 -13.36
CA MET A 99 2.31 -19.13 -13.09
C MET A 99 1.35 -20.27 -12.81
N ALA A 100 0.29 -20.02 -12.03
CA ALA A 100 -0.74 -21.03 -11.75
C ALA A 100 -1.49 -21.45 -13.03
N ALA A 101 -1.82 -20.50 -13.91
CA ALA A 101 -2.47 -20.77 -15.19
C ALA A 101 -1.58 -21.62 -16.12
N LEU A 102 -0.29 -21.28 -16.24
CA LEU A 102 0.67 -22.06 -17.01
C LEU A 102 0.84 -23.48 -16.45
N GLY A 103 0.94 -23.62 -15.12
CA GLY A 103 1.02 -24.93 -14.47
C GLY A 103 -0.22 -25.80 -14.75
N ALA A 104 -1.42 -25.22 -14.66
CA ALA A 104 -2.67 -25.92 -14.98
C ALA A 104 -2.73 -26.36 -16.45
N LEU A 105 -2.33 -25.49 -17.39
CA LEU A 105 -2.26 -25.83 -18.81
C LEU A 105 -1.27 -26.96 -19.10
N LEU A 106 -0.09 -26.94 -18.47
CA LEU A 106 0.90 -28.01 -18.59
C LEU A 106 0.39 -29.34 -18.05
N LEU A 107 -0.32 -29.34 -16.91
CA LEU A 107 -0.93 -30.54 -16.34
C LEU A 107 -2.00 -31.13 -17.27
N ILE A 108 -2.86 -30.29 -17.85
CA ILE A 108 -3.87 -30.71 -18.82
C ILE A 108 -3.22 -31.29 -20.08
N TYR A 109 -2.17 -30.64 -20.60
CA TYR A 109 -1.43 -31.11 -21.76
C TYR A 109 -0.76 -32.47 -21.51
N CYS A 110 -0.06 -32.63 -20.38
CA CYS A 110 0.55 -33.90 -19.99
C CYS A 110 -0.49 -35.00 -19.74
N GLY A 111 -1.65 -34.67 -19.17
CA GLY A 111 -2.76 -35.60 -18.97
C GLY A 111 -3.37 -36.09 -20.29
N LYS A 112 -3.60 -35.18 -21.25
CA LYS A 112 -4.04 -35.56 -22.61
C LYS A 112 -3.01 -36.42 -23.34
N LYS A 113 -1.73 -36.09 -23.23
CA LYS A 113 -0.65 -36.85 -23.88
C LYS A 113 -0.56 -38.29 -23.34
N LYS A 114 -0.78 -38.49 -22.04
CA LYS A 114 -0.81 -39.83 -21.42
C LYS A 114 -2.01 -40.71 -21.83
N HIS A 115 -3.10 -40.12 -22.31
CA HIS A 115 -4.30 -40.85 -22.74
C HIS A 115 -4.32 -41.18 -24.25
N LEU A 116 -3.34 -40.68 -25.02
CA LEU A 116 -3.24 -40.85 -26.47
C LEU A 116 -2.23 -41.94 -26.89
N PHE A 117 -1.58 -42.58 -25.92
CA PHE A 117 -0.72 -43.76 -26.05
C PHE A 117 -1.27 -44.87 -25.17
#